data_AF-A0AAE3VQP2-F1
#
_entry.id   AF-A0AAE3VQP2-F1
#
_cell.length_a   1.000
_cell.length_b   1.000
_cell.length_c   1.000
_cell.angle_alpha   90.00
_cell.angle_beta   90.00
_cell.angle_gamma   90.00
#
_symmetry.space_group_name_H-M   'P 1'
#
loop_
_entity.id
_entity.type
_entity.pdbx_description
1 polymer ?
#
loop_
_entity_poly.entity_id
_entity_poly.type
_entity_poly.pdbx_seq_one_letter_code
_entity_poly.pdbx_strand_id
1 'polypeptide(L)'
;MFTIFAEIGYDLGSDYTYDAKDNIIRFANGSEVLLLDMAASPQDPEFTRFGSLNLTWAWAEESNESPEKGIAILKTRVGRHNKLDGLEVKPFWLETFNPNKGHVHRNYYKPWKEGVLPPHRQFIRALPGDNPHLPDAYIENLKRADKVTRERLLYGNFDYDADPNRLMDYDAILDLKTNTIDAGTNRFLINDIARFGGDKIVLGEFEGLCLVGLTVNTYQGIEVTTKQIKDQAAESRIPFSHILSDEDGVGGGVVDNLRGTKGFLGGSRPLEIVDSLTGKMVAANFANLRSQCYFRLAELVNGHLMSIDLRYFKSNIEGYTEERALSDLEEELDHILSVDMSGQSTKHAVIPKSDIKERLGRSPDFADILMMRMLFELQGKDVVKKAQDPVTIILNRERRPSPAGANPELD
;
A
#
# COMPACT_ATOMS: atom_id res chain seq x y z
N MET A 1 -14.77 -13.85 -27.34
CA MET A 1 -16.24 -13.64 -27.40
C MET A 1 -16.86 -14.30 -28.63
N PHE A 2 -16.53 -13.92 -29.87
CA PHE A 2 -17.18 -14.50 -31.07
C PHE A 2 -17.02 -16.01 -31.23
N THR A 3 -15.87 -16.58 -30.85
CA THR A 3 -15.67 -18.04 -30.80
C THR A 3 -16.68 -18.72 -29.88
N ILE A 4 -16.92 -18.13 -28.70
CA ILE A 4 -17.89 -18.65 -27.72
C ILE A 4 -19.30 -18.58 -28.31
N PHE A 5 -19.67 -17.50 -28.99
CA PHE A 5 -20.99 -17.40 -29.65
C PHE A 5 -21.22 -18.55 -30.63
N ALA A 6 -20.24 -18.87 -31.48
CA ALA A 6 -20.34 -20.02 -32.37
C ALA A 6 -20.44 -21.36 -31.61
N GLU A 7 -19.67 -21.54 -30.54
CA GLU A 7 -19.71 -22.74 -29.69
C GLU A 7 -21.07 -22.96 -29.01
N ILE A 8 -21.76 -21.88 -28.63
CA ILE A 8 -23.11 -21.94 -28.04
C ILE A 8 -24.23 -21.86 -29.09
N GLY A 9 -23.89 -21.90 -30.39
CA GLY A 9 -24.83 -22.03 -31.50
C GLY A 9 -25.42 -20.73 -32.04
N TYR A 10 -24.74 -19.59 -31.84
CA TYR A 10 -25.13 -18.30 -32.43
C TYR A 10 -24.38 -18.05 -33.74
N ASP A 11 -25.13 -17.67 -34.78
CA ASP A 11 -24.60 -17.44 -36.12
C ASP A 11 -24.50 -15.94 -36.47
N LEU A 12 -23.31 -15.51 -36.88
CA LEU A 12 -23.05 -14.14 -37.33
C LEU A 12 -23.87 -13.83 -38.61
N GLY A 13 -24.57 -12.71 -38.59
CA GLY A 13 -25.43 -12.24 -39.68
C GLY A 13 -26.88 -12.72 -39.60
N SER A 14 -27.18 -13.73 -38.78
CA SER A 14 -28.55 -14.18 -38.53
C SER A 14 -29.02 -13.87 -37.11
N ASP A 15 -28.28 -14.33 -36.09
CA ASP A 15 -28.62 -14.13 -34.68
C ASP A 15 -28.06 -12.82 -34.13
N TYR A 16 -26.93 -12.37 -34.67
CA TYR A 16 -26.31 -11.11 -34.30
C TYR A 16 -25.50 -10.48 -35.44
N THR A 17 -25.30 -9.17 -35.38
CA THR A 17 -24.36 -8.43 -36.22
C THR A 17 -23.34 -7.70 -35.37
N TYR A 18 -22.18 -7.39 -35.94
CA TYR A 18 -21.14 -6.60 -35.29
C TYR A 18 -20.82 -5.37 -36.13
N ASP A 19 -21.00 -4.20 -35.53
CA ASP A 19 -20.56 -2.93 -36.08
C ASP A 19 -19.18 -2.59 -35.51
N ALA A 20 -18.14 -2.76 -36.33
CA ALA A 20 -16.77 -2.49 -35.94
C ALA A 20 -16.44 -1.00 -35.80
N LYS A 21 -17.24 -0.11 -36.41
CA LYS A 21 -17.01 1.34 -36.33
C LYS A 21 -17.52 1.88 -35.00
N ASP A 22 -18.71 1.44 -34.61
CA ASP A 22 -19.36 1.88 -33.38
C ASP A 22 -19.04 0.98 -32.18
N ASN A 23 -18.36 -0.16 -32.41
CA ASN A 23 -18.02 -1.18 -31.42
C ASN A 23 -19.27 -1.75 -30.73
N ILE A 24 -20.31 -2.07 -31.51
CA ILE A 24 -21.59 -2.57 -31.00
C ILE A 24 -21.91 -3.93 -31.59
N ILE A 25 -22.31 -4.87 -30.74
CA ILE A 25 -22.94 -6.13 -31.13
C ILE A 25 -24.45 -5.98 -31.01
N ARG A 26 -25.19 -6.28 -32.07
CA ARG A 26 -26.65 -6.18 -32.12
C ARG A 26 -27.25 -7.56 -32.32
N PHE A 27 -28.15 -7.97 -31.45
CA PHE A 27 -28.84 -9.26 -31.53
C PHE A 27 -30.17 -9.12 -32.27
N ALA A 28 -30.64 -10.22 -32.87
CA ALA A 28 -31.91 -10.25 -33.61
C ALA A 28 -33.13 -9.91 -32.75
N ASN A 29 -33.04 -10.09 -31.42
CA ASN A 29 -34.06 -9.70 -30.46
C ASN A 29 -34.03 -8.20 -30.07
N GLY A 30 -33.18 -7.40 -30.71
CA GLY A 30 -33.01 -5.96 -30.43
C GLY A 30 -32.07 -5.63 -29.27
N SER A 31 -31.50 -6.64 -28.59
CA SER A 31 -30.49 -6.38 -27.54
C SER A 31 -29.19 -5.87 -28.14
N GLU A 32 -28.51 -4.99 -27.41
CA GLU A 32 -27.22 -4.42 -27.82
C GLU A 32 -26.17 -4.64 -26.73
N VAL A 33 -24.95 -4.98 -27.15
CA VAL A 33 -23.76 -5.00 -26.29
C VAL A 33 -22.78 -3.99 -26.84
N LEU A 34 -22.51 -2.95 -26.05
CA LEU A 34 -21.53 -1.92 -26.36
C LEU A 34 -20.16 -2.38 -25.84
N LEU A 35 -19.16 -2.42 -26.71
CA LEU A 35 -17.77 -2.74 -26.35
C LEU A 35 -17.05 -1.41 -26.07
N LEU A 36 -16.80 -1.13 -24.79
CA LEU A 36 -16.30 0.16 -24.32
C LEU A 36 -14.87 0.02 -23.79
N ASP A 37 -13.99 0.94 -24.19
CA ASP A 37 -12.63 1.03 -23.66
C ASP A 37 -12.59 1.89 -22.39
N MET A 38 -12.01 1.31 -21.33
CA MET A 38 -11.85 1.93 -20.01
C MET A 38 -10.46 2.57 -19.81
N ALA A 39 -9.60 2.60 -20.83
CA ALA A 39 -8.32 3.26 -20.77
C ALA A 39 -8.46 4.74 -20.33
N ALA A 40 -7.50 5.20 -19.53
CA ALA A 40 -7.43 6.60 -19.14
C ALA A 40 -7.03 7.46 -20.35
N SER A 41 -7.71 8.59 -20.54
CA SER A 41 -7.39 9.56 -21.58
C SER A 41 -7.12 10.92 -20.93
N PRO A 42 -5.97 11.57 -21.22
CA PRO A 42 -5.70 12.93 -20.74
C PRO A 42 -6.75 13.95 -21.18
N GLN A 43 -7.44 13.69 -22.29
CA GLN A 43 -8.49 14.56 -22.83
C GLN A 43 -9.86 14.34 -22.18
N ASP A 44 -10.05 13.20 -21.49
CA ASP A 44 -11.26 12.85 -20.76
C ASP A 44 -10.92 12.26 -19.37
N PRO A 45 -10.28 13.04 -18.48
CA PRO A 45 -9.85 12.58 -17.16
C PRO A 45 -11.03 12.24 -16.23
N GLU A 46 -12.23 12.70 -16.57
CA GLU A 46 -13.47 12.48 -15.81
C GLU A 46 -14.32 11.34 -16.37
N PHE A 47 -13.89 10.65 -17.42
CA PHE A 47 -14.66 9.57 -18.08
C PHE A 47 -16.06 10.04 -18.53
N THR A 48 -16.18 11.30 -18.94
CA THR A 48 -17.43 11.92 -19.41
C THR A 48 -18.01 11.22 -20.61
N ARG A 49 -17.20 10.49 -21.40
CA ARG A 49 -17.67 9.65 -22.50
C ARG A 49 -18.68 8.59 -22.09
N PHE A 50 -18.68 8.16 -20.82
CA PHE A 50 -19.69 7.23 -20.29
C PHE A 50 -20.95 7.95 -19.78
N GLY A 51 -20.94 9.28 -19.74
CA GLY A 51 -21.93 10.12 -19.06
C GLY A 51 -23.38 9.91 -19.53
N SER A 52 -23.58 9.76 -20.83
CA SER A 52 -24.90 9.65 -21.46
C SER A 52 -25.40 8.21 -21.59
N LEU A 53 -24.60 7.21 -21.17
CA LEU A 53 -24.98 5.81 -21.32
C LEU A 53 -26.15 5.44 -20.41
N ASN A 54 -27.04 4.62 -20.96
CA ASN A 54 -28.24 4.09 -20.31
C ASN A 54 -28.16 2.56 -20.33
N LEU A 55 -27.42 1.99 -19.38
CA LEU A 55 -27.10 0.56 -19.39
C LEU A 55 -28.07 -0.22 -18.49
N THR A 56 -28.54 -1.38 -18.99
CA THR A 56 -29.32 -2.34 -18.18
C THR A 56 -28.43 -3.07 -17.18
N TRP A 57 -27.26 -3.53 -17.64
CA TRP A 57 -26.19 -4.17 -16.88
C TRP A 57 -24.83 -3.82 -17.50
N ALA A 58 -23.74 -4.10 -16.79
CA ALA A 58 -22.38 -3.96 -17.34
C ALA A 58 -21.42 -4.98 -16.77
N TRP A 59 -20.36 -5.24 -17.52
CA TRP A 59 -19.27 -6.15 -17.20
C TRP A 59 -17.94 -5.44 -17.46
N ALA A 60 -17.10 -5.33 -16.43
CA ALA A 60 -15.72 -4.87 -16.55
C ALA A 60 -14.78 -6.07 -16.50
N GLU A 61 -14.19 -6.39 -17.65
CA GLU A 61 -13.16 -7.42 -17.80
C GLU A 61 -11.80 -6.89 -17.38
N GLU A 62 -10.95 -7.76 -16.81
CA GLU A 62 -9.64 -7.40 -16.25
C GLU A 62 -9.67 -6.12 -15.42
N SER A 63 -10.73 -5.97 -14.61
CA SER A 63 -11.02 -4.73 -13.89
C SER A 63 -9.85 -4.31 -13.00
N ASN A 64 -9.06 -5.25 -12.48
CA ASN A 64 -7.85 -4.97 -11.69
C ASN A 64 -6.78 -4.14 -12.43
N GLU A 65 -6.83 -4.05 -13.75
CA GLU A 65 -5.93 -3.24 -14.59
C GLU A 65 -6.62 -1.97 -15.13
N SER A 66 -7.91 -1.81 -14.83
CA SER A 66 -8.71 -0.66 -15.24
C SER A 66 -8.67 0.45 -14.18
N PRO A 67 -8.70 1.74 -14.61
CA PRO A 67 -8.77 2.85 -13.67
C PRO A 67 -10.04 2.81 -12.80
N GLU A 68 -9.88 2.83 -11.47
CA GLU A 68 -11.00 2.76 -10.52
C GLU A 68 -12.08 3.82 -10.77
N LYS A 69 -11.67 5.02 -11.22
CA LYS A 69 -12.59 6.10 -11.58
C LYS A 69 -13.48 5.74 -12.76
N GLY A 70 -12.93 5.09 -13.79
CA GLY A 70 -13.69 4.63 -14.95
C GLY A 70 -14.75 3.60 -14.55
N ILE A 71 -14.36 2.64 -13.71
CA ILE A 71 -15.25 1.63 -13.11
C ILE A 71 -16.40 2.32 -12.36
N ALA A 72 -16.08 3.25 -11.46
CA ALA A 72 -17.07 3.96 -10.65
C ALA A 72 -18.06 4.74 -11.52
N ILE A 73 -17.58 5.47 -12.52
CA ILE A 73 -18.43 6.24 -13.43
C ILE A 73 -19.31 5.32 -14.29
N LEU A 74 -18.78 4.24 -14.86
CA LEU A 74 -19.56 3.31 -15.67
C LEU A 74 -20.64 2.61 -14.84
N LYS A 75 -20.30 2.21 -13.61
CA LYS A 75 -21.24 1.59 -12.67
C LYS A 75 -22.44 2.48 -12.35
N THR A 76 -22.28 3.80 -12.34
CA THR A 76 -23.40 4.76 -12.14
C THR A 76 -24.38 4.82 -13.32
N ARG A 77 -24.04 4.18 -14.46
CA ARG A 77 -24.88 4.11 -15.67
C ARG A 77 -25.74 2.86 -15.72
N VAL A 78 -25.38 1.83 -14.95
CA VAL A 78 -26.15 0.60 -14.81
C VAL A 78 -27.44 0.88 -14.04
N GLY A 79 -28.56 0.36 -14.52
CA GLY A 79 -29.86 0.55 -13.88
C GLY A 79 -30.67 1.72 -14.42
N ARG A 80 -30.15 2.50 -15.37
CA ARG A 80 -30.81 3.71 -15.87
C ARG A 80 -31.94 3.44 -16.86
N HIS A 81 -31.95 2.26 -17.48
CA HIS A 81 -32.92 1.92 -18.51
C HIS A 81 -33.28 0.44 -18.46
N ASN A 82 -34.04 0.07 -17.44
CA ASN A 82 -34.28 -1.33 -17.08
C ASN A 82 -35.73 -1.77 -17.31
N LYS A 83 -36.59 -0.88 -17.82
CA LYS A 83 -37.96 -1.18 -18.23
C LYS A 83 -38.02 -1.12 -19.76
N LEU A 84 -38.08 -2.28 -20.39
CA LEU A 84 -38.03 -2.48 -21.84
C LEU A 84 -39.28 -3.23 -22.27
N ASP A 85 -40.18 -2.58 -23.00
CA ASP A 85 -41.37 -3.23 -23.59
C ASP A 85 -42.17 -4.14 -22.63
N GLY A 86 -42.34 -3.68 -21.38
CA GLY A 86 -43.06 -4.42 -20.33
C GLY A 86 -42.23 -5.45 -19.55
N LEU A 87 -40.96 -5.66 -19.93
CA LEU A 87 -39.98 -6.45 -19.18
C LEU A 87 -39.18 -5.54 -18.25
N GLU A 88 -39.00 -5.99 -17.01
CA GLU A 88 -38.11 -5.35 -16.04
C GLU A 88 -36.83 -6.18 -15.86
N VAL A 89 -35.70 -5.63 -16.32
CA VAL A 89 -34.38 -6.27 -16.22
C VAL A 89 -33.74 -5.84 -14.91
N LYS A 90 -33.37 -6.79 -14.05
CA LYS A 90 -32.66 -6.46 -12.81
C LYS A 90 -31.27 -5.85 -13.14
N PRO A 91 -30.90 -4.69 -12.57
CA PRO A 91 -29.56 -4.15 -12.75
C PRO A 91 -28.50 -5.13 -12.27
N PHE A 92 -27.46 -5.33 -13.06
CA PHE A 92 -26.38 -6.26 -12.76
C PHE A 92 -25.02 -5.66 -13.12
N TRP A 93 -24.05 -5.85 -12.23
CA TRP A 93 -22.68 -5.37 -12.38
C TRP A 93 -21.72 -6.54 -12.14
N LEU A 94 -20.91 -6.85 -13.13
CA LEU A 94 -19.90 -7.91 -13.07
C LEU A 94 -18.49 -7.30 -13.19
N GLU A 95 -17.60 -7.72 -12.31
CA GLU A 95 -16.16 -7.50 -12.46
C GLU A 95 -15.48 -8.86 -12.50
N THR A 96 -14.68 -9.09 -13.54
CA THR A 96 -13.74 -10.20 -13.61
C THR A 96 -12.33 -9.64 -13.48
N PHE A 97 -11.45 -10.38 -12.80
CA PHE A 97 -10.13 -9.91 -12.45
C PHE A 97 -9.23 -11.04 -11.97
N ASN A 98 -7.93 -10.83 -12.16
CA ASN A 98 -6.89 -11.61 -11.51
C ASN A 98 -6.55 -11.00 -10.14
N PRO A 99 -5.97 -11.77 -9.20
CA PRO A 99 -5.60 -11.23 -7.89
C PRO A 99 -4.69 -10.00 -7.98
N ASN A 100 -5.03 -8.94 -7.27
CA ASN A 100 -4.27 -7.69 -7.23
C ASN A 100 -4.65 -6.92 -5.96
N LYS A 101 -3.70 -6.19 -5.35
CA LYS A 101 -3.88 -5.48 -4.07
C LYS A 101 -4.70 -4.18 -4.15
N GLY A 102 -5.17 -3.77 -5.33
CA GLY A 102 -6.01 -2.59 -5.56
C GLY A 102 -7.47 -2.75 -5.14
N HIS A 103 -8.40 -2.13 -5.88
CA HIS A 103 -9.83 -2.16 -5.51
C HIS A 103 -10.41 -3.56 -5.47
N VAL A 104 -9.92 -4.50 -6.29
CA VAL A 104 -10.43 -5.87 -6.29
C VAL A 104 -10.16 -6.57 -4.95
N HIS A 105 -8.99 -6.34 -4.35
CA HIS A 105 -8.68 -6.81 -3.01
C HIS A 105 -9.55 -6.12 -1.95
N ARG A 106 -9.55 -4.78 -1.96
CA ARG A 106 -10.23 -3.94 -0.97
C ARG A 106 -11.75 -4.12 -0.95
N ASN A 107 -12.37 -4.23 -2.12
CA ASN A 107 -13.83 -4.22 -2.27
C ASN A 107 -14.44 -5.63 -2.33
N TYR A 108 -13.69 -6.64 -2.79
CA TYR A 108 -14.23 -7.99 -2.99
C TYR A 108 -13.52 -9.02 -2.10
N TYR A 109 -12.21 -9.22 -2.30
CA TYR A 109 -11.50 -10.32 -1.65
C TYR A 109 -11.41 -10.20 -0.13
N LYS A 110 -10.94 -9.06 0.40
CA LYS A 110 -10.76 -8.87 1.84
C LYS A 110 -12.10 -8.97 2.60
N PRO A 111 -13.17 -8.25 2.20
CA PRO A 111 -14.48 -8.42 2.84
C PRO A 111 -15.04 -9.85 2.74
N TRP A 112 -14.75 -10.57 1.65
CA TRP A 112 -15.17 -11.96 1.49
C TRP A 112 -14.45 -12.87 2.49
N LYS A 113 -13.12 -12.73 2.58
CA LYS A 113 -12.25 -13.48 3.49
C LYS A 113 -12.64 -13.23 4.95
N GLU A 114 -13.02 -12.00 5.29
CA GLU A 114 -13.43 -11.58 6.63
C GLU A 114 -14.92 -11.86 6.95
N GLY A 115 -15.72 -12.31 5.97
CA GLY A 115 -17.15 -12.55 6.17
C GLY A 115 -18.00 -11.27 6.32
N VAL A 116 -17.49 -10.13 5.87
CA VAL A 116 -18.13 -8.80 5.98
C VAL A 116 -18.53 -8.22 4.61
N LEU A 117 -18.66 -9.07 3.58
CA LEU A 117 -19.16 -8.67 2.27
C LEU A 117 -20.56 -8.01 2.40
N PRO A 118 -20.79 -6.87 1.73
CA PRO A 118 -22.11 -6.26 1.69
C PRO A 118 -23.16 -7.21 1.07
N PRO A 119 -24.42 -7.22 1.54
CA PRO A 119 -25.45 -8.15 1.05
C PRO A 119 -25.76 -8.08 -0.45
N HIS A 120 -25.45 -6.97 -1.10
CA HIS A 120 -25.65 -6.76 -2.54
C HIS A 120 -24.46 -7.23 -3.40
N ARG A 121 -23.44 -7.84 -2.80
CA ARG A 121 -22.20 -8.24 -3.46
C ARG A 121 -21.89 -9.70 -3.18
N GLN A 122 -21.37 -10.38 -4.19
CA GLN A 122 -20.88 -11.74 -4.08
C GLN A 122 -19.48 -11.84 -4.70
N PHE A 123 -18.61 -12.63 -4.08
CA PHE A 123 -17.32 -12.99 -4.62
C PHE A 123 -17.32 -14.48 -4.95
N ILE A 124 -17.00 -14.82 -6.19
CA ILE A 124 -16.92 -16.20 -6.67
C ILE A 124 -15.48 -16.41 -7.11
N ARG A 125 -14.80 -17.36 -6.45
CA ARG A 125 -13.45 -17.73 -6.84
C ARG A 125 -13.52 -18.70 -8.03
N ALA A 126 -12.79 -18.39 -9.09
CA ALA A 126 -12.62 -19.27 -10.25
C ALA A 126 -11.12 -19.46 -10.49
N LEU A 127 -10.64 -20.69 -10.40
CA LEU A 127 -9.25 -21.07 -10.62
C LEU A 127 -9.09 -21.77 -11.98
N PRO A 128 -7.88 -21.80 -12.56
CA PRO A 128 -7.61 -22.56 -13.78
C PRO A 128 -8.09 -24.02 -13.71
N GLY A 129 -7.97 -24.66 -12.55
CA GLY A 129 -8.42 -26.04 -12.33
C GLY A 129 -9.94 -26.23 -12.33
N ASP A 130 -10.73 -25.17 -12.23
CA ASP A 130 -12.19 -25.23 -12.27
C ASP A 130 -12.72 -25.26 -13.71
N ASN A 131 -11.87 -24.99 -14.72
CA ASN A 131 -12.26 -24.95 -16.13
C ASN A 131 -12.00 -26.30 -16.82
N PRO A 132 -13.03 -27.09 -17.17
CA PRO A 132 -12.88 -28.40 -17.81
C PRO A 132 -12.38 -28.32 -19.27
N HIS A 133 -12.35 -27.13 -19.86
CA HIS A 133 -11.90 -26.88 -21.23
C HIS A 133 -10.49 -26.31 -21.29
N LEU A 134 -9.82 -26.12 -20.14
CA LEU A 134 -8.48 -25.56 -20.11
C LEU A 134 -7.44 -26.62 -20.50
N PRO A 135 -6.54 -26.36 -21.46
CA PRO A 135 -5.53 -27.33 -21.85
C PRO A 135 -4.57 -27.65 -20.70
N ASP A 136 -4.25 -28.93 -20.48
CA ASP A 136 -3.28 -29.35 -19.45
C ASP A 136 -1.93 -28.63 -19.58
N ALA A 137 -1.50 -28.39 -20.82
CA ALA A 137 -0.26 -27.66 -21.12
C ALA A 137 -0.25 -26.23 -20.55
N TYR A 138 -1.41 -25.55 -20.46
CA TYR A 138 -1.51 -24.22 -19.86
C TYR A 138 -1.26 -24.27 -18.36
N ILE A 139 -1.85 -25.26 -17.66
CA ILE A 139 -1.64 -25.47 -16.23
C ILE A 139 -0.16 -25.80 -15.95
N GLU A 140 0.46 -26.66 -16.77
CA GLU A 140 1.88 -26.99 -16.65
C GLU A 140 2.79 -25.77 -16.87
N ASN A 141 2.43 -24.87 -17.79
CA ASN A 141 3.15 -23.61 -17.96
C ASN A 141 3.03 -22.70 -16.73
N LEU A 142 1.83 -22.57 -16.14
CA LEU A 142 1.63 -21.80 -14.91
C LEU A 142 2.42 -22.38 -13.72
N LYS A 143 2.54 -23.72 -13.61
CA LYS A 143 3.35 -24.37 -12.57
C LYS A 143 4.84 -24.06 -12.68
N ARG A 144 5.34 -23.85 -13.91
CA ARG A 144 6.73 -23.52 -14.24
C ARG A 144 7.01 -22.01 -14.21
N ALA A 145 5.99 -21.17 -14.06
CA ALA A 145 6.15 -19.74 -13.95
C ALA A 145 6.91 -19.38 -12.66
N ASP A 146 7.36 -18.13 -12.58
CA ASP A 146 7.94 -17.60 -11.36
C ASP A 146 6.94 -17.69 -10.19
N LYS A 147 7.46 -17.63 -8.96
CA LYS A 147 6.67 -17.84 -7.75
C LYS A 147 5.48 -16.86 -7.67
N VAL A 148 5.66 -15.62 -8.13
CA VAL A 148 4.63 -14.59 -8.14
C VAL A 148 3.51 -14.93 -9.10
N THR A 149 3.85 -15.18 -10.35
CA THR A 149 2.88 -15.53 -11.39
C THR A 149 2.12 -16.80 -11.01
N ARG A 150 2.80 -17.80 -10.44
CA ARG A 150 2.16 -19.04 -9.99
C ARG A 150 1.14 -18.78 -8.89
N GLU A 151 1.51 -18.04 -7.86
CA GLU A 151 0.61 -17.80 -6.73
C GLU A 151 -0.60 -16.95 -7.13
N ARG A 152 -0.37 -15.93 -7.95
CA ARG A 152 -1.42 -15.05 -8.46
C ARG A 152 -2.36 -15.78 -9.42
N LEU A 153 -1.83 -16.43 -10.46
CA LEU A 153 -2.66 -16.94 -11.57
C LEU A 153 -3.08 -18.41 -11.40
N LEU A 154 -2.26 -19.25 -10.76
CA LEU A 154 -2.61 -20.66 -10.55
C LEU A 154 -3.42 -20.87 -9.27
N TYR A 155 -2.99 -20.25 -8.17
CA TYR A 155 -3.61 -20.45 -6.86
C TYR A 155 -4.63 -19.37 -6.48
N GLY A 156 -4.76 -18.32 -7.30
CA GLY A 156 -5.68 -17.23 -7.02
C GLY A 156 -5.36 -16.51 -5.69
N ASN A 157 -4.09 -16.47 -5.31
CA ASN A 157 -3.65 -15.93 -4.03
C ASN A 157 -3.56 -14.41 -4.10
N PHE A 158 -4.50 -13.74 -3.44
CA PHE A 158 -4.54 -12.28 -3.27
C PHE A 158 -3.61 -11.77 -2.17
N ASP A 159 -3.19 -12.67 -1.28
CA ASP A 159 -2.28 -12.38 -0.17
C ASP A 159 -0.84 -12.78 -0.47
N TYR A 160 -0.58 -13.20 -1.71
CA TYR A 160 0.75 -13.54 -2.12
C TYR A 160 1.64 -12.29 -2.12
N ASP A 161 2.68 -12.33 -1.29
CA ASP A 161 3.63 -11.25 -1.08
C ASP A 161 4.89 -11.51 -1.92
N ALA A 162 5.21 -10.56 -2.81
CA ALA A 162 5.93 -10.85 -4.05
C ALA A 162 6.99 -9.84 -4.45
N ASP A 163 7.08 -8.70 -3.78
CA ASP A 163 8.14 -7.75 -4.10
C ASP A 163 9.39 -8.17 -3.33
N PRO A 164 10.44 -8.72 -3.97
CA PRO A 164 11.69 -9.03 -3.28
C PRO A 164 12.36 -7.78 -2.70
N ASN A 165 11.89 -6.59 -3.11
CA ASN A 165 12.32 -5.33 -2.56
C ASN A 165 11.48 -4.87 -1.37
N ARG A 166 10.46 -5.61 -0.94
CA ARG A 166 9.66 -5.24 0.22
C ARG A 166 10.54 -5.23 1.47
N LEU A 167 10.49 -4.12 2.19
CA LEU A 167 11.32 -3.95 3.38
C LEU A 167 10.64 -4.50 4.65
N MET A 168 9.31 -4.38 4.72
CA MET A 168 8.49 -4.75 5.88
C MET A 168 7.44 -5.80 5.50
N ASP A 169 7.34 -6.87 6.29
CA ASP A 169 6.36 -7.94 6.11
C ASP A 169 4.95 -7.39 6.36
N TYR A 170 3.98 -7.70 5.49
CA TYR A 170 2.63 -7.15 5.61
C TYR A 170 1.96 -7.50 6.94
N ASP A 171 2.07 -8.75 7.39
CA ASP A 171 1.52 -9.18 8.67
C ASP A 171 2.17 -8.43 9.85
N ALA A 172 3.47 -8.15 9.78
CA ALA A 172 4.18 -7.39 10.80
C ALA A 172 3.73 -5.91 10.86
N ILE A 173 3.38 -5.32 9.71
CA ILE A 173 2.76 -3.98 9.64
C ILE A 173 1.39 -4.01 10.34
N LEU A 174 0.55 -5.00 10.05
CA LEU A 174 -0.77 -5.12 10.68
C LEU A 174 -0.68 -5.34 12.20
N ASP A 175 0.33 -6.11 12.62
CA ASP A 175 0.58 -6.42 14.03
C ASP A 175 1.06 -5.21 14.85
N LEU A 176 1.43 -4.08 14.23
CA LEU A 176 1.80 -2.87 14.97
C LEU A 176 0.72 -2.46 16.00
N LYS A 177 -0.56 -2.68 15.69
CA LYS A 177 -1.68 -2.32 16.58
C LYS A 177 -1.97 -3.35 17.67
N THR A 178 -1.37 -4.54 17.60
CA THR A 178 -1.62 -5.66 18.52
C THR A 178 -0.37 -6.07 19.29
N ASN A 179 0.81 -5.65 18.84
CA ASN A 179 2.09 -5.89 19.49
C ASN A 179 2.08 -5.37 20.94
N THR A 180 2.51 -6.23 21.86
CA THR A 180 2.79 -5.85 23.25
C THR A 180 4.30 -5.77 23.43
N ILE A 181 4.83 -4.57 23.64
CA ILE A 181 6.27 -4.32 23.74
C ILE A 181 6.65 -3.67 25.08
N ASP A 182 7.89 -3.90 25.52
CA ASP A 182 8.52 -3.02 26.52
C ASP A 182 9.06 -1.79 25.79
N ALA A 183 8.20 -0.79 25.61
CA ALA A 183 8.53 0.38 24.81
C ALA A 183 9.65 1.22 25.44
N GLY A 184 9.80 1.18 26.77
CA GLY A 184 10.59 2.14 27.54
C GLY A 184 9.80 3.42 27.88
N THR A 185 10.38 4.29 28.70
CA THR A 185 9.67 5.44 29.31
C THR A 185 9.99 6.80 28.68
N ASN A 186 10.99 6.86 27.81
CA ASN A 186 11.39 8.12 27.18
C ASN A 186 10.35 8.57 26.18
N ARG A 187 9.94 9.84 26.23
CA ARG A 187 9.01 10.40 25.24
C ARG A 187 9.74 11.14 24.14
N PHE A 188 9.19 11.06 22.93
CA PHE A 188 9.71 11.71 21.72
C PHE A 188 8.58 12.33 20.93
N LEU A 189 8.89 13.40 20.20
CA LEU A 189 7.96 14.05 19.28
C LEU A 189 8.63 14.18 17.92
N ILE A 190 8.10 13.48 16.92
CA ILE A 190 8.68 13.38 15.59
C ILE A 190 7.73 14.02 14.59
N ASN A 191 8.23 14.95 13.79
CA ASN A 191 7.40 15.82 12.97
C ASN A 191 7.82 15.78 11.49
N ASP A 192 6.91 15.34 10.61
CA ASP A 192 7.02 15.60 9.17
C ASP A 192 6.27 16.91 8.86
N ILE A 193 7.02 17.90 8.35
CA ILE A 193 6.54 19.27 8.22
C ILE A 193 6.28 19.60 6.75
N ALA A 194 5.02 19.78 6.40
CA ALA A 194 4.57 20.43 5.19
C ALA A 194 4.12 21.89 5.42
N ARG A 195 3.72 22.58 4.34
CA ARG A 195 3.18 23.95 4.38
C ARG A 195 1.86 24.04 3.59
N PHE A 196 1.72 25.01 2.70
CA PHE A 196 0.49 25.25 1.93
C PHE A 196 0.37 24.39 0.65
N GLY A 197 1.23 23.38 0.47
CA GLY A 197 1.33 22.57 -0.75
C GLY A 197 0.34 21.41 -0.85
N GLY A 198 -0.57 21.24 0.11
CA GLY A 198 -1.54 20.13 0.15
C GLY A 198 -1.03 18.84 0.80
N ASP A 199 0.29 18.66 0.91
CA ASP A 199 0.92 17.62 1.74
C ASP A 199 0.51 17.77 3.22
N LYS A 200 0.48 16.65 3.95
CA LYS A 200 0.06 16.66 5.36
C LYS A 200 1.22 17.10 6.24
N ILE A 201 0.90 17.68 7.39
CA ILE A 201 1.79 17.89 8.52
C ILE A 201 1.45 16.81 9.53
N VAL A 202 2.40 15.94 9.85
CA VAL A 202 2.18 14.79 10.73
C VAL A 202 3.10 14.92 11.94
N LEU A 203 2.51 14.99 13.15
CA LEU A 203 3.24 15.00 14.42
C LEU A 203 2.94 13.70 15.17
N GLY A 204 3.96 12.86 15.34
CA GLY A 204 3.89 11.60 16.07
C GLY A 204 4.51 11.71 17.45
N GLU A 205 3.73 11.48 18.50
CA GLU A 205 4.22 11.31 19.86
C GLU A 205 4.52 9.85 20.14
N PHE A 206 5.75 9.56 20.59
CA PHE A 206 6.17 8.21 20.96
C PHE A 206 6.48 8.14 22.45
N GLU A 207 6.03 7.07 23.10
CA GLU A 207 6.63 6.56 24.33
C GLU A 207 7.55 5.41 23.95
N GLY A 208 8.86 5.67 23.97
CA GLY A 208 9.82 4.68 23.57
C GLY A 208 9.66 4.32 22.09
N LEU A 209 9.33 3.05 21.82
CA LEU A 209 9.00 2.53 20.48
C LEU A 209 7.49 2.35 20.25
N CYS A 210 6.64 2.87 21.13
CA CYS A 210 5.19 2.87 20.94
C CYS A 210 4.74 4.25 20.44
N LEU A 211 4.05 4.30 19.29
CA LEU A 211 3.35 5.51 18.83
C LEU A 211 2.07 5.68 19.66
N VAL A 212 2.01 6.72 20.49
CA VAL A 212 0.93 6.93 21.47
C VAL A 212 0.03 8.12 21.17
N GLY A 213 0.42 8.97 20.22
CA GLY A 213 -0.35 10.16 19.87
C GLY A 213 -0.07 10.61 18.46
N LEU A 214 -1.12 11.04 17.76
CA LEU A 214 -1.00 11.44 16.36
C LEU A 214 -1.78 12.72 16.09
N THR A 215 -1.11 13.70 15.51
CA THR A 215 -1.73 14.95 15.03
C THR A 215 -1.50 15.08 13.53
N VAL A 216 -2.58 15.25 12.76
CA VAL A 216 -2.53 15.31 11.30
C VAL A 216 -3.20 16.58 10.80
N ASN A 217 -2.44 17.48 10.20
CA ASN A 217 -2.97 18.73 9.70
C ASN A 217 -2.64 18.96 8.21
N THR A 218 -3.29 19.96 7.62
CA THR A 218 -2.96 20.50 6.30
C THR A 218 -3.06 22.02 6.29
N TYR A 219 -2.45 22.66 5.30
CA TYR A 219 -2.50 24.11 5.05
C TYR A 219 -2.15 24.99 6.27
N GLN A 220 -1.13 24.63 7.05
CA GLN A 220 -0.66 25.45 8.18
C GLN A 220 0.65 26.17 7.88
N GLY A 221 0.81 27.35 8.47
CA GLY A 221 2.06 28.13 8.45
C GLY A 221 3.01 27.74 9.58
N ILE A 222 4.31 28.02 9.38
CA ILE A 222 5.40 27.66 10.30
C ILE A 222 5.14 28.10 11.75
N GLU A 223 4.61 29.31 11.97
CA GLU A 223 4.33 29.83 13.32
C GLU A 223 3.28 28.99 14.07
N VAL A 224 2.21 28.59 13.38
CA VAL A 224 1.14 27.77 13.94
C VAL A 224 1.69 26.38 14.29
N THR A 225 2.44 25.77 13.36
CA THR A 225 3.06 24.47 13.56
C THR A 225 4.07 24.49 14.71
N THR A 226 4.91 25.52 14.79
CA THR A 226 5.89 25.73 15.86
C THR A 226 5.20 25.84 17.23
N LYS A 227 4.12 26.63 17.31
CA LYS A 227 3.33 26.75 18.55
C LYS A 227 2.72 25.41 18.95
N GLN A 228 2.15 24.67 18.00
CA GLN A 228 1.54 23.37 18.26
C GLN A 228 2.56 22.35 18.78
N ILE A 229 3.74 22.26 18.17
CA ILE A 229 4.83 21.39 18.64
C ILE A 229 5.25 21.76 20.06
N LYS A 230 5.38 23.07 20.36
CA LYS A 230 5.76 23.55 21.69
C LYS A 230 4.69 23.23 22.74
N ASP A 231 3.42 23.42 22.43
CA ASP A 231 2.30 23.13 23.32
C ASP A 231 2.22 21.61 23.59
N GLN A 232 2.31 20.78 22.55
CA GLN A 232 2.30 19.33 22.67
C GLN A 232 3.51 18.81 23.47
N ALA A 233 4.71 19.35 23.24
CA ALA A 233 5.89 19.02 24.03
C ALA A 233 5.72 19.38 25.52
N ALA A 234 5.06 20.49 25.83
CA ALA A 234 4.79 20.89 27.21
C ALA A 234 3.74 20.00 27.88
N GLU A 235 2.63 19.71 27.20
CA GLU A 235 1.55 18.83 27.67
C GLU A 235 2.09 17.43 28.00
N SER A 236 2.90 16.88 27.10
CA SER A 236 3.45 15.53 27.19
C SER A 236 4.82 15.46 27.89
N ARG A 237 5.31 16.60 28.41
CA ARG A 237 6.59 16.74 29.12
C ARG A 237 7.79 16.18 28.34
N ILE A 238 7.81 16.44 27.02
CA ILE A 238 8.84 15.98 26.10
C ILE A 238 10.00 16.99 26.13
N PRO A 239 11.23 16.58 26.48
CA PRO A 239 12.37 17.48 26.42
C PRO A 239 12.70 17.81 24.97
N PHE A 240 13.11 19.05 24.70
CA PHE A 240 13.36 19.52 23.33
C PHE A 240 14.43 18.69 22.59
N SER A 241 15.40 18.14 23.32
CA SER A 241 16.40 17.22 22.78
C SER A 241 15.83 15.92 22.19
N HIS A 242 14.57 15.58 22.48
CA HIS A 242 13.82 14.43 21.98
C HIS A 242 12.79 14.81 20.89
N ILE A 243 12.80 16.07 20.45
CA ILE A 243 11.97 16.54 19.35
C ILE A 243 12.81 16.56 18.08
N LEU A 244 12.29 15.94 17.02
CA LEU A 244 12.94 15.83 15.72
C LEU A 244 11.96 16.28 14.63
N SER A 245 12.40 17.11 13.69
CA SER A 245 11.58 17.55 12.56
C SER A 245 12.31 17.39 11.24
N ASP A 246 11.62 17.04 10.15
CA ASP A 246 12.21 16.97 8.81
C ASP A 246 12.74 18.35 8.37
N GLU A 247 14.01 18.41 7.97
CA GLU A 247 14.70 19.64 7.56
C GLU A 247 15.05 19.65 6.06
N ASP A 248 14.84 18.55 5.32
CA ASP A 248 15.16 18.49 3.87
C ASP A 248 14.26 19.42 3.02
N GLY A 249 13.20 19.99 3.60
CA GLY A 249 12.24 20.88 2.95
C GLY A 249 11.87 22.12 3.76
N VAL A 250 10.57 22.33 3.98
CA VAL A 250 10.04 23.54 4.63
C VAL A 250 10.22 23.56 6.16
N GLY A 251 10.61 22.43 6.76
CA GLY A 251 10.72 22.29 8.21
C GLY A 251 11.93 22.95 8.86
N GLY A 252 12.92 23.43 8.10
CA GLY A 252 14.04 24.21 8.65
C GLY A 252 13.59 25.44 9.45
N GLY A 253 12.54 26.11 8.99
CA GLY A 253 11.97 27.23 9.75
C GLY A 253 11.35 26.83 11.09
N VAL A 254 10.90 25.59 11.28
CA VAL A 254 10.41 25.09 12.58
C VAL A 254 11.58 24.86 13.52
N VAL A 255 12.66 24.22 13.04
CA VAL A 255 13.86 23.94 13.83
C VAL A 255 14.53 25.24 14.29
N ASP A 256 14.63 26.24 13.42
CA ASP A 256 15.18 27.57 13.74
C ASP A 256 14.41 28.28 14.86
N ASN A 257 13.09 28.14 14.87
CA ASN A 257 12.20 28.75 15.87
C ASN A 257 12.14 27.96 17.19
N LEU A 258 12.46 26.66 17.18
CA LEU A 258 12.47 25.79 18.34
C LEU A 258 13.90 25.41 18.77
N ARG A 259 14.69 26.42 19.17
CA ARG A 259 16.07 26.20 19.63
C ARG A 259 16.14 25.11 20.71
N GLY A 260 16.93 24.07 20.44
CA GLY A 260 17.09 22.90 21.31
C GLY A 260 16.45 21.63 20.76
N THR A 261 15.64 21.73 19.70
CA THR A 261 15.18 20.56 18.92
C THR A 261 16.23 20.15 17.88
N LYS A 262 16.04 18.98 17.28
CA LYS A 262 16.91 18.45 16.23
C LYS A 262 16.21 18.54 14.87
N GLY A 263 16.99 18.76 13.82
CA GLY A 263 16.56 18.58 12.44
C GLY A 263 16.99 17.22 11.88
N PHE A 264 16.18 16.65 11.01
CA PHE A 264 16.49 15.44 10.26
C PHE A 264 16.83 15.80 8.81
N LEU A 265 18.06 15.51 8.39
CA LEU A 265 18.52 15.68 7.02
C LEU A 265 18.64 14.31 6.37
N GLY A 266 17.56 13.81 5.77
CA GLY A 266 17.47 12.47 5.21
C GLY A 266 18.48 12.21 4.08
N GLY A 267 18.81 13.25 3.31
CA GLY A 267 19.85 13.21 2.28
C GLY A 267 21.30 13.16 2.80
N SER A 268 21.52 13.31 4.11
CA SER A 268 22.85 13.30 4.70
C SER A 268 23.52 11.91 4.71
N ARG A 269 24.81 11.88 5.04
CA ARG A 269 25.58 10.63 5.12
C ARG A 269 25.02 9.74 6.25
N PRO A 270 24.92 8.41 6.04
CA PRO A 270 24.55 7.48 7.11
C PRO A 270 25.46 7.62 8.33
N LEU A 271 24.90 7.37 9.51
CA LEU A 271 25.64 7.23 10.76
C LEU A 271 26.57 6.01 10.69
N GLU A 272 27.72 6.11 11.33
CA GLU A 272 28.63 4.98 11.49
C GLU A 272 27.98 3.87 12.33
N ILE A 273 28.29 2.62 12.00
CA ILE A 273 27.82 1.43 12.71
C ILE A 273 29.00 0.72 13.36
N VAL A 274 28.72 -0.11 14.36
CA VAL A 274 29.76 -0.99 14.91
C VAL A 274 29.91 -2.21 14.03
N ASP A 275 31.13 -2.45 13.59
CA ASP A 275 31.48 -3.68 12.91
C ASP A 275 31.43 -4.85 13.90
N SER A 276 30.56 -5.82 13.61
CA SER A 276 30.29 -6.96 14.51
C SER A 276 31.51 -7.87 14.75
N LEU A 277 32.49 -7.87 13.86
CA LEU A 277 33.69 -8.71 13.95
C LEU A 277 34.82 -8.01 14.72
N THR A 278 34.97 -6.70 14.54
CA THR A 278 36.10 -5.91 15.04
C THR A 278 35.73 -4.99 16.20
N GLY A 279 34.44 -4.76 16.45
CA GLY A 279 33.94 -3.85 17.48
C GLY A 279 34.25 -2.37 17.23
N LYS A 280 34.71 -2.01 16.02
CA LYS A 280 35.07 -0.63 15.66
C LYS A 280 33.92 0.07 14.95
N MET A 281 33.84 1.39 15.10
CA MET A 281 32.97 2.22 14.28
C MET A 281 33.45 2.18 12.83
N VAL A 282 32.56 1.85 11.91
CA VAL A 282 32.79 1.81 10.47
C VAL A 282 31.67 2.52 9.72
N ALA A 283 31.96 2.96 8.50
CA ALA A 283 30.94 3.57 7.65
C ALA A 283 29.84 2.54 7.32
N ALA A 284 28.57 2.91 7.53
CA ALA A 284 27.46 2.05 7.17
C ALA A 284 27.24 2.00 5.66
N ASN A 285 26.84 0.84 5.14
CA ASN A 285 26.68 0.60 3.70
C ASN A 285 25.31 1.05 3.16
N PHE A 286 24.90 2.28 3.48
CA PHE A 286 23.63 2.86 3.01
C PHE A 286 23.86 4.03 2.06
N ALA A 287 22.91 4.28 1.15
CA ALA A 287 22.96 5.41 0.24
C ALA A 287 22.93 6.75 0.99
N ASN A 288 22.06 6.87 1.99
CA ASN A 288 21.84 8.07 2.80
C ASN A 288 21.22 7.72 4.17
N LEU A 289 21.12 8.71 5.06
CA LEU A 289 20.55 8.56 6.41
C LEU A 289 19.10 8.09 6.37
N ARG A 290 18.28 8.58 5.42
CA ARG A 290 16.90 8.12 5.20
C ARG A 290 16.85 6.61 4.99
N SER A 291 17.70 6.07 4.12
CA SER A 291 17.77 4.64 3.85
C SER A 291 18.17 3.87 5.10
N GLN A 292 19.21 4.30 5.81
CA GLN A 292 19.63 3.64 7.06
C GLN A 292 18.49 3.58 8.10
N CYS A 293 17.74 4.66 8.26
CA CYS A 293 16.63 4.72 9.20
C CYS A 293 15.45 3.83 8.79
N TYR A 294 15.11 3.76 7.49
CA TYR A 294 14.06 2.86 7.02
C TYR A 294 14.43 1.38 7.19
N PHE A 295 15.67 1.00 6.92
CA PHE A 295 16.13 -0.37 7.19
C PHE A 295 16.07 -0.68 8.69
N ARG A 296 16.44 0.28 9.55
CA ARG A 296 16.29 0.12 11.00
C ARG A 296 14.83 -0.01 11.43
N LEU A 297 13.92 0.76 10.84
CA LEU A 297 12.48 0.66 11.10
C LEU A 297 11.99 -0.74 10.75
N ALA A 298 12.37 -1.25 9.56
CA ALA A 298 11.96 -2.56 9.10
C ALA A 298 12.41 -3.70 10.01
N GLU A 299 13.63 -3.64 10.57
CA GLU A 299 14.07 -4.61 11.58
C GLU A 299 13.15 -4.65 12.79
N LEU A 300 12.73 -3.48 13.30
CA LEU A 300 11.90 -3.40 14.50
C LEU A 300 10.46 -3.82 14.20
N VAL A 301 9.91 -3.45 13.04
CA VAL A 301 8.57 -3.85 12.61
C VAL A 301 8.52 -5.37 12.41
N ASN A 302 9.39 -5.93 11.58
CA ASN A 302 9.44 -7.37 11.28
C ASN A 302 9.84 -8.24 12.50
N GLY A 303 10.43 -7.60 13.51
CA GLY A 303 10.77 -8.19 14.81
C GLY A 303 9.69 -8.05 15.88
N HIS A 304 8.56 -7.39 15.59
CA HIS A 304 7.49 -7.07 16.55
C HIS A 304 7.98 -6.28 17.78
N LEU A 305 8.94 -5.38 17.57
CA LEU A 305 9.57 -4.54 18.61
C LEU A 305 9.03 -3.10 18.64
N MET A 306 8.08 -2.79 17.76
CA MET A 306 7.39 -1.50 17.68
C MET A 306 5.88 -1.73 17.77
N SER A 307 5.15 -0.77 18.34
CA SER A 307 3.70 -0.83 18.47
C SER A 307 3.03 0.52 18.24
N ILE A 308 1.72 0.50 18.00
CA ILE A 308 0.85 1.67 17.90
C ILE A 308 -0.29 1.47 18.90
N ASP A 309 -0.39 2.36 19.87
CA ASP A 309 -1.44 2.40 20.88
C ASP A 309 -1.87 3.87 21.07
N LEU A 310 -2.65 4.38 20.11
CA LEU A 310 -3.04 5.78 20.08
C LEU A 310 -3.97 6.11 21.26
N ARG A 311 -3.48 6.99 22.12
CA ARG A 311 -4.23 7.54 23.26
C ARG A 311 -4.99 8.80 22.88
N TYR A 312 -4.57 9.44 21.80
CA TYR A 312 -5.30 10.54 21.19
C TYR A 312 -4.97 10.66 19.70
N PHE A 313 -5.96 11.18 18.97
CA PHE A 313 -5.84 11.60 17.59
C PHE A 313 -6.41 13.01 17.43
N LYS A 314 -5.70 13.89 16.72
CA LYS A 314 -6.12 15.27 16.44
C LYS A 314 -5.95 15.56 14.95
N SER A 315 -6.93 16.22 14.33
CA SER A 315 -6.79 16.69 12.95
C SER A 315 -7.55 18.00 12.70
N ASN A 316 -6.99 18.85 11.83
CA ASN A 316 -7.71 20.00 11.27
C ASN A 316 -8.41 19.70 9.93
N ILE A 317 -8.33 18.46 9.46
CA ILE A 317 -8.92 18.01 8.20
C ILE A 317 -10.35 17.53 8.48
N GLU A 318 -11.33 18.17 7.86
CA GLU A 318 -12.73 17.82 8.05
C GLU A 318 -13.01 16.37 7.62
N GLY A 319 -13.61 15.58 8.52
CA GLY A 319 -13.96 14.18 8.25
C GLY A 319 -12.79 13.19 8.25
N TYR A 320 -11.56 13.62 8.55
CA TYR A 320 -10.41 12.73 8.63
C TYR A 320 -10.35 12.06 10.00
N THR A 321 -10.47 10.73 10.03
CA THR A 321 -10.59 9.95 11.27
C THR A 321 -9.30 9.23 11.65
N GLU A 322 -9.23 8.75 12.88
CA GLU A 322 -8.12 7.92 13.38
C GLU A 322 -7.95 6.65 12.54
N GLU A 323 -9.05 5.96 12.22
CA GLU A 323 -9.03 4.75 11.41
C GLU A 323 -8.49 5.02 10.01
N ARG A 324 -8.82 6.20 9.44
CA ARG A 324 -8.26 6.60 8.14
C ARG A 324 -6.77 6.88 8.25
N ALA A 325 -6.31 7.56 9.30
CA ALA A 325 -4.90 7.81 9.52
C ALA A 325 -4.08 6.52 9.70
N LEU A 326 -4.61 5.56 10.46
CA LEU A 326 -3.99 4.23 10.62
C LEU A 326 -3.97 3.45 9.30
N SER A 327 -5.07 3.47 8.54
CA SER A 327 -5.09 2.87 7.20
C SER A 327 -4.09 3.53 6.25
N ASP A 328 -3.96 4.85 6.29
CA ASP A 328 -2.99 5.58 5.46
C ASP A 328 -1.55 5.23 5.85
N LEU A 329 -1.27 5.08 7.15
CA LEU A 329 0.03 4.65 7.69
C LEU A 329 0.38 3.22 7.24
N GLU A 330 -0.56 2.27 7.34
CA GLU A 330 -0.36 0.90 6.89
C GLU A 330 -0.06 0.83 5.39
N GLU A 331 -0.84 1.56 4.58
CA GLU A 331 -0.61 1.68 3.13
C GLU A 331 0.78 2.26 2.82
N GLU A 332 1.22 3.27 3.55
CA GLU A 332 2.55 3.87 3.35
C GLU A 332 3.68 2.91 3.65
N LEU A 333 3.62 2.21 4.80
CA LEU A 333 4.64 1.24 5.19
C LEU A 333 4.75 0.09 4.16
N ASP A 334 3.62 -0.38 3.63
CA ASP A 334 3.57 -1.45 2.62
C ASP A 334 4.24 -1.04 1.28
N HIS A 335 4.31 0.26 1.01
CA HIS A 335 4.92 0.83 -0.20
C HIS A 335 6.37 1.28 0.00
N ILE A 336 6.97 1.04 1.17
CA ILE A 336 8.41 1.25 1.38
C ILE A 336 9.17 0.05 0.84
N LEU A 337 9.85 0.27 -0.30
CA LEU A 337 10.63 -0.74 -1.00
C LEU A 337 12.12 -0.38 -1.01
N SER A 338 12.98 -1.39 -0.98
CA SER A 338 14.40 -1.25 -1.31
C SER A 338 14.60 -1.02 -2.80
N VAL A 339 15.75 -0.46 -3.17
CA VAL A 339 16.19 -0.45 -4.58
C VAL A 339 16.89 -1.75 -4.88
N ASP A 340 16.55 -2.38 -6.02
CA ASP A 340 17.24 -3.58 -6.49
C ASP A 340 18.74 -3.29 -6.70
N MET A 341 19.58 -4.04 -5.98
CA MET A 341 21.05 -3.93 -6.05
C MET A 341 21.67 -4.79 -7.17
N SER A 342 20.86 -5.47 -8.00
CA SER A 342 21.33 -6.26 -9.14
C SER A 342 22.02 -5.41 -10.22
N GLY A 343 21.85 -4.08 -10.20
CA GLY A 343 22.53 -3.11 -11.06
C GLY A 343 23.38 -2.08 -10.29
N GLN A 344 24.71 -2.13 -10.47
CA GLN A 344 25.73 -1.08 -10.25
C GLN A 344 25.85 -0.36 -8.88
N SER A 345 24.87 -0.36 -7.97
CA SER A 345 24.99 0.22 -6.63
C SER A 345 25.31 -0.87 -5.59
N THR A 346 26.41 -0.68 -4.85
CA THR A 346 26.78 -1.56 -3.73
C THR A 346 26.13 -1.15 -2.40
N LYS A 347 25.40 -0.03 -2.37
CA LYS A 347 24.82 0.54 -1.15
C LYS A 347 23.32 0.25 -1.05
N HIS A 348 22.89 -0.10 0.15
CA HIS A 348 21.47 -0.28 0.47
C HIS A 348 20.72 1.04 0.39
N ALA A 349 19.63 1.04 -0.36
CA ALA A 349 18.78 2.20 -0.58
C ALA A 349 17.32 1.80 -0.54
N VAL A 350 16.47 2.75 -0.18
CA VAL A 350 15.01 2.67 -0.39
C VAL A 350 14.61 3.53 -1.58
N ILE A 351 13.48 3.20 -2.21
CA ILE A 351 12.97 3.97 -3.35
C ILE A 351 12.78 5.46 -2.97
N PRO A 352 12.97 6.40 -3.92
CA PRO A 352 12.77 7.82 -3.70
C PRO A 352 11.36 8.18 -3.21
N LYS A 353 11.22 9.30 -2.47
CA LYS A 353 9.91 9.82 -2.01
C LYS A 353 8.99 10.14 -3.21
N SER A 354 9.54 10.54 -4.36
CA SER A 354 8.78 10.76 -5.60
C SER A 354 8.06 9.52 -6.09
N ASP A 355 8.73 8.37 -6.06
CA ASP A 355 8.22 7.11 -6.60
C ASP A 355 7.13 6.55 -5.68
N ILE A 356 7.30 6.74 -4.37
CA ILE A 356 6.26 6.43 -3.38
C ILE A 356 5.03 7.32 -3.60
N LYS A 357 5.24 8.63 -3.81
CA LYS A 357 4.16 9.59 -4.12
C LYS A 357 3.40 9.22 -5.39
N GLU A 358 4.09 8.78 -6.42
CA GLU A 358 3.48 8.35 -7.69
C GLU A 358 2.58 7.13 -7.49
N ARG A 359 3.02 6.15 -6.69
CA ARG A 359 2.26 4.92 -6.40
C ARG A 359 1.05 5.16 -5.50
N LEU A 360 1.21 5.97 -4.46
CA LEU A 360 0.16 6.22 -3.46
C LEU A 360 -0.77 7.39 -3.84
N GLY A 361 -0.35 8.24 -4.78
CA GLY A 361 -1.00 9.52 -5.07
C GLY A 361 -0.82 10.58 -3.97
N ARG A 362 0.04 10.31 -2.96
CA ARG A 362 0.28 11.17 -1.80
C ARG A 362 1.64 10.87 -1.15
N SER A 363 2.14 11.81 -0.37
CA SER A 363 3.40 11.69 0.38
C SER A 363 3.31 10.65 1.50
N PRO A 364 4.41 9.91 1.77
CA PRO A 364 4.47 8.94 2.86
C PRO A 364 4.78 9.58 4.23
N ASP A 365 3.95 10.55 4.63
CA ASP A 365 4.22 11.42 5.78
C ASP A 365 4.13 10.67 7.14
N PHE A 366 3.33 9.60 7.23
CA PHE A 366 3.23 8.75 8.41
C PHE A 366 4.41 7.77 8.51
N ALA A 367 4.83 7.14 7.42
CA ALA A 367 6.00 6.27 7.39
C ALA A 367 7.29 7.06 7.70
N ASP A 368 7.38 8.31 7.23
CA ASP A 368 8.53 9.18 7.49
C ASP A 368 8.66 9.52 8.99
N ILE A 369 7.57 9.73 9.76
CA ILE A 369 7.69 9.95 11.23
C ILE A 369 8.16 8.68 11.98
N LEU A 370 7.72 7.49 11.58
CA LEU A 370 8.19 6.23 12.16
C LEU A 370 9.67 6.01 11.82
N MET A 371 10.07 6.31 10.59
CA MET A 371 11.46 6.22 10.14
C MET A 371 12.36 7.21 10.87
N MET A 372 11.97 8.48 10.97
CA MET A 372 12.76 9.51 11.63
C MET A 372 12.98 9.19 13.13
N ARG A 373 11.99 8.56 13.78
CA ARG A 373 12.15 8.07 15.17
C ARG A 373 13.37 7.15 15.33
N MET A 374 13.74 6.40 14.29
CA MET A 374 14.89 5.49 14.32
C MET A 374 16.24 6.19 14.48
N LEU A 375 16.32 7.49 14.20
CA LEU A 375 17.56 8.25 14.42
C LEU A 375 18.04 8.12 15.88
N PHE A 376 17.13 8.17 16.85
CA PHE A 376 17.48 8.03 18.26
C PHE A 376 17.93 6.60 18.63
N GLU A 377 17.41 5.59 17.94
CA GLU A 377 17.84 4.20 18.11
C GLU A 377 19.26 3.97 17.57
N LEU A 378 19.58 4.62 16.45
CA LEU A 378 20.92 4.57 15.85
C LEU A 378 21.96 5.38 16.63
N GLN A 379 21.55 6.43 17.36
CA GLN A 379 22.44 7.25 18.19
C GLN A 379 22.65 6.71 19.62
N GLY A 380 21.87 5.73 20.06
CA GLY A 380 21.88 5.21 21.43
C GLY A 380 23.16 4.44 21.80
N LYS A 381 23.86 4.86 22.87
CA LYS A 381 25.13 4.27 23.35
C LYS A 381 25.05 2.78 23.74
N ASP A 382 23.86 2.27 24.07
CA ASP A 382 23.66 0.87 24.48
C ASP A 382 23.33 -0.08 23.32
N VAL A 383 22.89 0.44 22.16
CA VAL A 383 22.54 -0.33 20.96
C VAL A 383 23.80 -0.66 20.12
N VAL A 384 24.80 0.21 20.20
CA VAL A 384 26.16 0.07 19.64
C VAL A 384 26.83 -1.27 20.03
N LYS A 385 26.39 -1.95 21.10
CA LYS A 385 26.91 -3.27 21.51
C LYS A 385 26.14 -4.49 20.98
N LYS A 386 24.95 -4.33 20.38
CA LYS A 386 24.08 -5.45 19.95
C LYS A 386 23.64 -5.39 18.48
N ALA A 387 23.82 -4.27 17.79
CA ALA A 387 23.48 -4.17 16.38
C ALA A 387 24.43 -5.03 15.53
N GLN A 388 23.96 -6.18 15.07
CA GLN A 388 24.49 -6.79 13.85
C GLN A 388 24.06 -5.92 12.67
N ASP A 389 24.78 -6.02 11.55
CA ASP A 389 24.44 -5.30 10.31
C ASP A 389 22.96 -5.55 9.95
N PRO A 390 22.11 -4.51 9.88
CA PRO A 390 20.67 -4.66 9.65
C PRO A 390 20.30 -5.46 8.42
N VAL A 391 21.15 -5.36 7.42
CA VAL A 391 21.05 -6.08 6.15
C VAL A 391 21.21 -7.57 6.37
N THR A 392 22.13 -7.98 7.25
CA THR A 392 22.43 -9.38 7.53
C THR A 392 21.27 -10.08 8.22
N ILE A 393 20.44 -9.39 9.00
CA ILE A 393 19.25 -9.96 9.64
C ILE A 393 18.11 -10.15 8.62
N ILE A 394 17.88 -9.15 7.78
CA ILE A 394 16.81 -9.17 6.77
C ILE A 394 17.13 -10.22 5.68
N LEU A 395 18.35 -10.24 5.14
CA LEU A 395 18.74 -11.18 4.07
C LEU A 395 18.93 -12.63 4.54
N ASN A 396 19.23 -12.89 5.82
CA ASN A 396 19.40 -14.26 6.32
C ASN A 396 18.06 -14.98 6.63
N ARG A 397 16.92 -14.29 6.67
CA ARG A 397 15.60 -14.94 6.78
C ARG A 397 15.25 -15.77 5.54
N GLU A 398 15.71 -15.36 4.35
CA GLU A 398 15.50 -16.09 3.09
C GLU A 398 16.27 -17.42 3.00
N ARG A 399 17.22 -17.68 3.91
CA ARG A 399 18.09 -18.87 3.90
C ARG A 399 17.74 -19.93 4.93
N ARG A 400 16.67 -19.78 5.71
CA ARG A 400 16.23 -20.86 6.61
C ARG A 400 15.43 -21.89 5.80
N PRO A 401 15.91 -23.13 5.61
CA PRO A 401 15.07 -24.18 5.08
C PRO A 401 13.89 -24.41 6.03
N SER A 402 12.70 -24.58 5.44
CA SER A 402 11.53 -25.13 6.11
C SER A 402 11.95 -26.35 6.96
N PRO A 403 11.49 -26.48 8.22
CA PRO A 403 11.73 -27.70 8.98
C PRO A 403 11.09 -28.86 8.20
N ALA A 404 11.94 -29.73 7.67
CA ALA A 404 11.54 -30.94 6.98
C ALA A 404 10.52 -31.68 7.84
N GLY A 405 9.34 -31.91 7.27
CA GLY A 405 8.24 -32.60 7.91
C GLY A 405 8.72 -33.93 8.48
N ALA A 406 8.46 -34.13 9.77
CA ALA A 406 8.55 -35.42 10.39
C ALA A 406 7.63 -36.38 9.62
N ASN A 407 8.25 -37.39 9.03
CA ASN A 407 7.60 -38.52 8.39
C ASN A 407 6.92 -39.34 9.51
N PRO A 408 5.58 -39.47 9.57
CA PRO A 408 4.98 -40.43 10.47
C PRO A 408 5.13 -41.80 9.83
N GLU A 409 5.95 -42.63 10.48
CA GLU A 409 6.08 -44.04 10.18
C GLU A 409 4.73 -44.75 10.24
N LEU A 410 4.63 -45.73 9.34
CA LEU A 410 3.76 -46.89 9.35
C LEU A 410 3.48 -47.43 10.76
N ASP A 411 2.20 -47.54 11.10
CA ASP A 411 1.56 -48.78 11.58
C ASP A 411 0.04 -48.71 11.40
#